data_AF-A0A545SSC1-F1
#
_entry.id   AF-A0A545SSC1-F1
#
_cell.length_a   1.000
_cell.length_b   1.000
_cell.length_c   1.000
_cell.angle_alpha   90.00
_cell.angle_beta   90.00
_cell.angle_gamma   90.00
#
_symmetry.space_group_name_H-M   'P 1'
#
loop_
_entity.id
_entity.type
_entity.pdbx_description
1 polymer ?
#
loop_
_entity_poly.entity_id
_entity_poly.type
_entity_poly.pdbx_seq_one_letter_code
_entity_poly.pdbx_strand_id
1 'polypeptide(L)'
;MDHLTRAQCLHSLDLLVGREDVFAQAFFPLLFSRAPELKVLFGDNIDDPAQQVQVLYRMMMAFAGNDVTLTAGMRLIGFRMAMRGMRSDHAELLANTLIGTLKRQLGNSWQADFAYAWRIAKEDAMDAMALGAELMAA
;
A
#
# COMPACT_ATOMS: atom_id res chain seq x y z
N MET A 1 5.33 13.68 3.92
CA MET A 1 6.63 13.22 4.44
C MET A 1 7.81 14.01 3.88
N ASP A 2 8.92 14.08 4.63
CA ASP A 2 10.17 14.71 4.20
C ASP A 2 11.01 13.81 3.26
N HIS A 3 12.09 14.38 2.72
CA HIS A 3 12.97 13.69 1.77
C HIS A 3 13.67 12.47 2.37
N LEU A 4 14.09 12.54 3.65
CA LEU A 4 14.81 11.45 4.30
C LEU A 4 13.89 10.25 4.53
N THR A 5 12.69 10.50 5.05
CA THR A 5 11.64 9.50 5.25
C THR A 5 11.32 8.79 3.94
N ARG A 6 11.16 9.55 2.86
CA ARG A 6 10.96 9.00 1.51
C ARG A 6 12.13 8.12 1.07
N ALA A 7 13.36 8.59 1.24
CA ALA A 7 14.55 7.84 0.86
C ALA A 7 14.63 6.50 1.59
N GLN A 8 14.22 6.44 2.86
CA GLN A 8 14.18 5.18 3.63
C GLN A 8 13.10 4.22 3.12
N CYS A 9 11.91 4.72 2.74
CA CYS A 9 10.90 3.88 2.07
C CYS A 9 11.46 3.29 0.77
N LEU A 10 12.04 4.11 -0.10
CA LEU A 10 12.61 3.66 -1.38
C LEU A 10 13.76 2.69 -1.18
N HIS A 11 14.68 2.97 -0.25
CA HIS A 11 15.78 2.08 0.04
C HIS A 11 15.31 0.70 0.49
N SER A 12 14.25 0.62 1.31
CA SER A 12 13.67 -0.67 1.69
C SER A 12 13.03 -1.42 0.50
N LEU A 13 12.52 -0.70 -0.50
CA LEU A 13 11.98 -1.30 -1.73
C LEU A 13 13.11 -1.79 -2.66
N ASP A 14 14.24 -1.08 -2.71
CA ASP A 14 15.42 -1.51 -3.48
C ASP A 14 15.94 -2.87 -2.99
N LEU A 15 15.77 -3.18 -1.69
CA LEU A 15 16.12 -4.48 -1.11
C LEU A 15 15.18 -5.62 -1.53
N LEU A 16 14.04 -5.32 -2.16
CA LEU A 16 13.12 -6.31 -2.72
C LEU A 16 13.35 -6.60 -4.20
N VAL A 17 14.25 -5.89 -4.88
CA VAL A 17 14.48 -6.06 -6.32
C VAL A 17 14.82 -7.52 -6.64
N GLY A 18 14.10 -8.09 -7.61
CA GLY A 18 14.21 -9.50 -8.00
C GLY A 18 13.48 -10.50 -7.10
N ARG A 19 12.66 -10.02 -6.15
CA ARG A 19 11.82 -10.84 -5.25
C ARG A 19 10.37 -10.37 -5.23
N GLU A 20 9.95 -9.61 -6.23
CA GLU A 20 8.63 -8.96 -6.30
C GLU A 20 7.49 -9.99 -6.42
N ASP A 21 7.75 -11.11 -7.10
CA ASP A 21 6.84 -12.25 -7.21
C ASP A 21 6.60 -12.92 -5.85
N VAL A 22 7.67 -13.19 -5.09
CA VAL A 22 7.58 -13.75 -3.74
C VAL A 22 6.85 -12.77 -2.82
N PHE A 23 7.11 -11.47 -2.98
CA PHE A 23 6.41 -10.43 -2.24
C PHE A 23 4.91 -10.44 -2.50
N ALA A 24 4.51 -10.51 -3.78
CA ALA A 24 3.11 -10.60 -4.19
C ALA A 24 2.41 -11.86 -3.66
N GLN A 25 3.06 -13.01 -3.78
CA GLN A 25 2.55 -14.29 -3.28
C GLN A 25 2.38 -14.32 -1.76
N ALA A 26 3.17 -13.54 -1.02
CA ALA A 26 3.00 -13.38 0.42
C ALA A 26 1.92 -12.36 0.79
N PHE A 27 1.76 -11.30 0.00
CA PHE A 27 0.88 -10.17 0.30
C PHE A 27 -0.59 -10.47 -0.01
N PHE A 28 -0.92 -10.85 -1.25
CA PHE A 28 -2.33 -10.94 -1.68
C PHE A 28 -3.13 -12.03 -0.98
N PRO A 29 -2.62 -13.28 -0.82
CA PRO A 29 -3.34 -14.30 -0.06
C PRO A 29 -3.57 -13.88 1.39
N LEU A 30 -2.59 -13.20 1.99
CA LEU A 30 -2.71 -12.71 3.36
C LEU A 30 -3.73 -11.58 3.50
N LEU A 31 -3.80 -10.68 2.52
CA LEU A 31 -4.78 -9.60 2.49
C LEU A 31 -6.20 -10.17 2.32
N PHE A 32 -6.39 -11.01 1.31
CA PHE A 32 -7.71 -11.52 0.94
C PHE A 32 -8.25 -12.58 1.89
N SER A 33 -7.39 -13.28 2.64
CA SER A 33 -7.86 -14.14 3.73
C SER A 33 -8.45 -13.34 4.91
N ARG A 34 -8.08 -12.06 5.06
CA ARG A 34 -8.59 -11.17 6.12
C ARG A 34 -9.73 -10.26 5.67
N ALA A 35 -9.68 -9.80 4.42
CA ALA A 35 -10.68 -8.94 3.81
C ALA A 35 -10.87 -9.31 2.33
N PRO A 36 -11.64 -10.37 2.03
CA PRO A 36 -11.93 -10.80 0.66
C PRO A 36 -12.53 -9.68 -0.20
N GLU A 37 -13.33 -8.80 0.40
CA GLU A 37 -13.96 -7.65 -0.23
C GLU A 37 -12.96 -6.68 -0.86
N LEU A 38 -11.71 -6.62 -0.39
CA LEU A 38 -10.67 -5.78 -0.98
C LEU A 38 -10.27 -6.21 -2.40
N LYS A 39 -10.58 -7.45 -2.83
CA LYS A 39 -10.27 -7.93 -4.19
C LYS A 39 -10.78 -6.98 -5.27
N VAL A 40 -11.97 -6.42 -5.10
CA VAL A 40 -12.62 -5.54 -6.10
C VAL A 40 -11.82 -4.26 -6.40
N LEU A 41 -10.89 -3.85 -5.53
CA LEU A 41 -10.05 -2.67 -5.77
C LEU A 41 -8.96 -2.93 -6.81
N PHE A 42 -8.61 -4.19 -7.04
CA PHE A 42 -7.45 -4.56 -7.85
C PHE A 42 -7.83 -5.04 -9.27
N GLY A 43 -9.12 -5.06 -9.59
CA GLY A 43 -9.66 -5.46 -10.88
C GLY A 43 -9.84 -6.99 -11.02
N ASP A 44 -10.51 -7.39 -12.11
CA ASP A 44 -10.97 -8.77 -12.30
C ASP A 44 -9.84 -9.79 -12.49
N ASN A 45 -8.65 -9.34 -12.89
CA ASN A 45 -7.50 -10.20 -13.15
C ASN A 45 -6.53 -10.29 -11.96
N ILE A 46 -6.91 -9.90 -10.74
CA ILE A 46 -5.98 -9.92 -9.61
C ILE A 46 -5.57 -11.35 -9.18
N ASP A 47 -6.24 -12.39 -9.68
CA ASP A 47 -5.81 -13.76 -9.45
C ASP A 47 -4.63 -14.17 -10.39
N ASP A 48 -4.28 -13.36 -11.40
CA ASP A 48 -3.08 -13.53 -12.23
C ASP A 48 -1.81 -13.06 -11.46
N PRO A 49 -0.82 -13.94 -11.21
CA PRO A 49 0.42 -13.57 -10.53
C PRO A 49 1.18 -12.42 -11.19
N ALA A 50 1.19 -12.32 -12.52
CA ALA A 50 1.88 -11.23 -13.23
C ALA A 50 1.19 -9.88 -12.95
N GLN A 51 -0.14 -9.88 -12.91
CA GLN A 51 -0.92 -8.71 -12.56
C GLN A 51 -0.70 -8.30 -11.10
N GLN A 52 -0.65 -9.27 -10.18
CA GLN A 52 -0.37 -9.02 -8.76
C GLN A 52 0.94 -8.27 -8.56
N VAL A 53 2.03 -8.72 -9.19
CA VAL A 53 3.34 -8.06 -9.09
C VAL A 53 3.27 -6.61 -9.55
N GLN A 54 2.66 -6.36 -10.73
CA GLN A 54 2.55 -5.01 -11.27
C GLN A 54 1.74 -4.07 -10.36
N VAL A 55 0.61 -4.55 -9.86
CA VAL A 55 -0.28 -3.78 -8.97
C VAL A 55 0.42 -3.46 -7.65
N LEU A 56 1.08 -4.45 -7.07
CA LEU A 56 1.78 -4.31 -5.80
C LEU A 56 2.94 -3.32 -5.91
N TYR A 57 3.71 -3.39 -7.00
CA TYR A 57 4.78 -2.43 -7.26
C TYR A 57 4.25 -0.99 -7.35
N ARG A 58 3.18 -0.76 -8.13
CA ARG A 58 2.55 0.57 -8.23
C ARG A 58 2.07 1.07 -6.87
N MET A 59 1.47 0.19 -6.07
CA MET A 59 0.99 0.53 -4.73
C MET A 59 2.15 0.92 -3.80
N MET A 60 3.22 0.13 -3.76
CA MET A 60 4.41 0.44 -2.96
C MET A 60 5.03 1.79 -3.34
N MET A 61 5.16 2.05 -4.64
CA MET A 61 5.67 3.34 -5.13
C MET A 61 4.74 4.51 -4.76
N ALA A 62 3.43 4.27 -4.76
CA ALA A 62 2.47 5.29 -4.39
C ALA A 62 2.48 5.62 -2.90
N PHE A 63 2.64 4.61 -2.02
CA PHE A 63 2.84 4.82 -0.58
C PHE A 63 4.18 5.50 -0.29
N ALA A 64 5.25 5.14 -1.01
CA ALA A 64 6.59 5.69 -0.79
C ALA A 64 6.80 7.09 -1.41
N GLY A 65 5.86 7.59 -2.20
CA GLY A 65 6.04 8.85 -2.92
C GLY A 65 5.35 10.05 -2.27
N ASN A 66 5.91 11.24 -2.48
CA ASN A 66 5.38 12.51 -1.95
C ASN A 66 4.89 13.49 -3.04
N ASP A 67 4.86 13.05 -4.30
CA ASP A 67 4.41 13.90 -5.40
C ASP A 67 2.90 14.16 -5.27
N VAL A 68 2.48 15.37 -5.63
CA VAL A 68 1.07 15.78 -5.76
C VAL A 68 0.25 14.74 -6.51
N THR A 69 0.85 14.13 -7.55
CA THR A 69 0.23 13.10 -8.38
C THR A 69 -0.13 11.83 -7.58
N LEU A 70 0.73 11.44 -6.64
CA LEU A 70 0.51 10.24 -5.80
C LEU A 70 -0.48 10.53 -4.67
N THR A 71 -0.46 11.75 -4.12
CA THR A 71 -1.48 12.20 -3.16
C THR A 71 -2.87 12.23 -3.79
N ALA A 72 -2.99 12.74 -5.02
CA ALA A 72 -4.24 12.69 -5.79
C ALA A 72 -4.67 11.24 -6.10
N GLY A 73 -3.72 10.35 -6.38
CA GLY A 73 -3.97 8.93 -6.53
C GLY A 73 -4.56 8.28 -5.26
N MET A 74 -4.01 8.58 -4.08
CA MET A 74 -4.54 8.08 -2.80
C MET A 74 -5.95 8.61 -2.52
N ARG A 75 -6.23 9.88 -2.81
CA ARG A 75 -7.60 10.43 -2.73
C ARG A 75 -8.56 9.66 -3.63
N LEU A 76 -8.18 9.38 -4.87
CA LEU A 76 -9.01 8.62 -5.80
C LEU A 76 -9.26 7.19 -5.30
N ILE A 77 -8.27 6.55 -4.66
CA ILE A 77 -8.45 5.24 -4.02
C ILE A 77 -9.45 5.36 -2.87
N GLY A 78 -9.28 6.32 -1.96
CA GLY A 78 -10.20 6.56 -0.85
C GLY A 78 -11.65 6.77 -1.31
N PHE A 79 -11.85 7.59 -2.34
CA PHE A 79 -13.14 7.80 -3.00
C PHE A 79 -13.73 6.47 -3.53
N ARG A 80 -12.92 5.67 -4.24
CA ARG A 80 -13.34 4.38 -4.82
C ARG A 80 -13.65 3.33 -3.77
N MET A 81 -12.94 3.33 -2.64
CA MET A 81 -13.21 2.48 -1.49
C MET A 81 -14.54 2.87 -0.85
N ALA A 82 -14.75 4.15 -0.60
CA ALA A 82 -15.98 4.68 -0.03
C ALA A 82 -17.21 4.38 -0.92
N MET A 83 -17.10 4.59 -2.25
CA MET A 83 -18.15 4.21 -3.21
C MET A 83 -18.56 2.73 -3.15
N ARG A 84 -17.67 1.86 -2.66
CA ARG A 84 -17.91 0.41 -2.54
C ARG A 84 -18.31 0.00 -1.12
N GLY A 85 -18.61 0.96 -0.25
CA GLY A 85 -19.00 0.71 1.15
C GLY A 85 -17.83 0.32 2.06
N MET A 86 -16.59 0.47 1.60
CA MET A 86 -15.42 0.19 2.44
C MET A 86 -15.16 1.34 3.42
N ARG A 87 -14.79 0.96 4.64
CA ARG A 87 -14.46 1.88 5.74
C ARG A 87 -12.96 2.07 5.91
N SER A 88 -12.56 3.04 6.74
CA SER A 88 -11.17 3.28 7.16
C SER A 88 -10.44 2.01 7.60
N ASP A 89 -11.12 1.11 8.32
CA ASP A 89 -10.54 -0.16 8.79
C ASP A 89 -9.99 -1.03 7.65
N HIS A 90 -10.59 -0.97 6.45
CA HIS A 90 -10.13 -1.73 5.29
C HIS A 90 -8.85 -1.12 4.71
N ALA A 91 -8.78 0.21 4.65
CA ALA A 91 -7.58 0.92 4.21
C ALA A 91 -6.42 0.71 5.19
N GLU A 92 -6.71 0.73 6.49
CA GLU A 92 -5.73 0.42 7.52
C GLU A 92 -5.24 -1.03 7.44
N LEU A 93 -6.15 -2.00 7.27
CA LEU A 93 -5.80 -3.40 7.08
C LEU A 93 -4.90 -3.60 5.85
N LEU A 94 -5.20 -2.92 4.74
CA LEU A 94 -4.40 -2.93 3.52
C LEU A 94 -2.98 -2.44 3.79
N ALA A 95 -2.84 -1.24 4.36
CA ALA A 95 -1.55 -0.62 4.64
C ALA A 95 -0.72 -1.45 5.64
N ASN A 96 -1.35 -1.91 6.73
CA ASN A 96 -0.68 -2.74 7.74
C ASN A 96 -0.24 -4.09 7.16
N THR A 97 -1.03 -4.69 6.27
CA THR A 97 -0.68 -5.94 5.60
C THR A 97 0.51 -5.75 4.66
N LEU A 98 0.56 -4.62 3.94
CA LEU A 98 1.68 -4.28 3.06
C LEU A 98 2.99 -4.14 3.86
N ILE A 99 2.99 -3.27 4.87
CA ILE A 99 4.16 -3.00 5.72
C ILE A 99 4.60 -4.26 6.48
N GLY A 100 3.64 -5.01 7.02
CA GLY A 100 3.92 -6.26 7.72
C GLY A 100 4.54 -7.32 6.80
N THR A 101 4.12 -7.38 5.54
CA THR A 101 4.71 -8.28 4.54
C THR A 101 6.12 -7.84 4.17
N LEU A 102 6.34 -6.52 4.00
CA LEU A 102 7.66 -5.95 3.71
C LEU A 102 8.66 -6.27 4.82
N LYS A 103 8.27 -6.02 6.07
CA LYS A 103 9.07 -6.36 7.26
C LYS A 103 9.46 -7.84 7.29
N ARG A 104 8.51 -8.75 7.04
CA ARG A 104 8.81 -10.20 7.03
C ARG A 104 9.77 -10.58 5.90
N GLN A 105 9.63 -9.97 4.73
CA GLN A 105 10.43 -10.31 3.55
C GLN A 105 11.87 -9.79 3.62
N LEU A 106 12.07 -8.65 4.30
CA LEU A 106 13.38 -8.10 4.59
C LEU A 106 14.04 -8.76 5.80
N GLY A 107 13.27 -9.32 6.75
CA GLY A 107 13.81 -10.10 7.86
C GLY A 107 14.85 -9.31 8.65
N ASN A 108 16.08 -9.83 8.73
CA ASN A 108 17.20 -9.19 9.44
C ASN A 108 17.65 -7.86 8.79
N SER A 109 17.32 -7.62 7.53
CA SER A 109 17.60 -6.35 6.85
C SER A 109 16.59 -5.26 7.19
N TRP A 110 15.49 -5.57 7.92
CA TRP A 110 14.52 -4.58 8.35
C TRP A 110 15.04 -3.73 9.52
N GLN A 111 15.20 -2.43 9.27
CA GLN A 111 15.79 -1.49 10.24
C GLN A 111 14.73 -0.57 10.86
N ALA A 112 15.08 0.06 11.99
CA ALA A 112 14.21 1.00 12.70
C ALA A 112 13.80 2.19 11.82
N ASP A 113 14.71 2.68 10.99
CA ASP A 113 14.46 3.79 10.06
C ASP A 113 13.41 3.42 9.01
N PHE A 114 13.40 2.18 8.52
CA PHE A 114 12.36 1.71 7.60
C PHE A 114 11.01 1.66 8.30
N ALA A 115 10.97 1.16 9.53
CA ALA A 115 9.73 1.11 10.31
C ALA A 115 9.15 2.51 10.56
N TYR A 116 10.01 3.46 10.91
CA TYR A 116 9.61 4.85 11.07
C TYR A 116 9.09 5.43 9.75
N ALA A 117 9.82 5.23 8.65
CA ALA A 117 9.47 5.76 7.35
C ALA A 117 8.12 5.24 6.83
N TRP A 118 7.89 3.94 6.91
CA TRP A 118 6.64 3.32 6.49
C TRP A 118 5.46 3.68 7.39
N ARG A 119 5.69 4.00 8.67
CA ARG A 119 4.64 4.54 9.54
C ARG A 119 4.18 5.91 9.06
N ILE A 120 5.11 6.81 8.77
CA ILE A 120 4.79 8.14 8.22
C ILE A 120 4.10 8.00 6.84
N ALA A 121 4.60 7.12 5.98
CA ALA A 121 3.98 6.83 4.67
C ALA A 121 2.53 6.36 4.80
N LYS A 122 2.26 5.47 5.76
CA LYS A 122 0.90 5.02 6.08
C LYS A 122 0.04 6.20 6.51
N GLU A 123 0.50 7.00 7.47
CA GLU A 123 -0.26 8.14 8.00
C GLU A 123 -0.64 9.11 6.87
N ASP A 124 0.34 9.55 6.07
CA ASP A 124 0.11 10.44 4.92
C ASP A 124 -0.89 9.84 3.90
N ALA A 125 -0.77 8.54 3.60
CA ALA A 125 -1.66 7.86 2.67
C ALA A 125 -3.09 7.74 3.21
N MET A 126 -3.25 7.44 4.51
CA MET A 126 -4.54 7.36 5.18
C MET A 126 -5.25 8.71 5.21
N ASP A 127 -4.53 9.79 5.51
CA ASP A 127 -5.09 11.14 5.47
C ASP A 127 -5.57 11.51 4.07
N ALA A 128 -4.78 11.21 3.04
CA ALA A 128 -5.17 11.43 1.65
C ALA A 128 -6.39 10.59 1.24
N MET A 129 -6.46 9.32 1.64
CA MET A 129 -7.62 8.47 1.39
C MET A 129 -8.87 8.96 2.11
N ALA A 130 -8.75 9.44 3.36
CA ALA A 130 -9.85 9.99 4.13
C ALA A 130 -10.47 11.21 3.43
N LEU A 131 -9.63 12.16 2.97
CA LEU A 131 -10.09 13.30 2.16
C LEU A 131 -10.83 12.85 0.89
N GLY A 132 -10.36 11.79 0.25
CA GLY A 132 -11.04 11.20 -0.91
C GLY A 132 -12.40 10.59 -0.58
N ALA A 133 -12.51 9.92 0.56
CA ALA A 133 -13.75 9.32 1.04
C ALA A 133 -14.79 10.39 1.43
N GLU A 134 -14.35 11.48 2.06
CA GLU A 134 -15.21 12.62 2.40
C GLU A 134 -15.86 13.25 1.16
N LEU A 135 -15.13 13.35 0.04
CA LEU A 135 -15.66 13.84 -1.23
C LEU A 135 -16.78 12.97 -1.82
N MET A 136 -16.87 11.70 -1.42
CA MET A 136 -17.99 10.81 -1.82
C MET A 136 -19.25 11.09 -1.00
N ALA A 137 -19.07 11.48 0.25
CA ALA A 137 -20.16 11.73 1.19
C ALA A 137 -20.79 13.13 1.06
N ALA A 138 -20.17 14.03 0.30
CA ALA A 138 -20.63 15.38 0.00
C ALA A 138 -21.58 15.42 -1.20
#